data_AF-A0A2V7VRS4-F1
#
_entry.id   AF-A0A2V7VRS4-F1
#
_cell.length_a   1.000
_cell.length_b   1.000
_cell.length_c   1.000
_cell.angle_alpha   90.00
_cell.angle_beta   90.00
_cell.angle_gamma   90.00
#
_symmetry.space_group_name_H-M   'P 1'
#
loop_
_entity.id
_entity.type
_entity.pdbx_description
1 polymer ?
#
loop_
_entity_poly.entity_id
_entity_poly.type
_entity_poly.pdbx_seq_one_letter_code
_entity_poly.pdbx_strand_id
1 'polypeptide(L)'
;MNGFRAYRLRLFRDERIDVWRDWLDRYEFESYLHCKVLTLGYRVTEVPVSKTYPSPRRGLRYSHIRPVVDWWRILSPWVMLKLGLRR
;
A
#
# COMPACT_ATOMS: atom_id res chain seq x y z
N MET A 1 -0.83 -4.98 -8.95
CA MET A 1 -1.94 -4.19 -8.39
C MET A 1 -2.28 -3.11 -9.40
N ASN A 2 -3.51 -3.08 -9.90
CA ASN A 2 -4.01 -2.02 -10.78
C ASN A 2 -4.98 -1.18 -9.97
N GLY A 3 -4.53 -0.02 -9.53
CA GLY A 3 -5.30 0.93 -8.76
C GLY A 3 -4.38 2.08 -8.39
N PHE A 4 -4.71 3.30 -8.81
CA PHE A 4 -4.02 4.47 -8.33
C PHE A 4 -4.55 4.79 -6.94
N ARG A 5 -3.66 5.13 -6.01
CA ARG A 5 -4.04 5.66 -4.71
C ARG A 5 -3.60 7.09 -4.61
N ALA A 6 -4.54 7.99 -4.39
CA ALA A 6 -4.28 9.40 -4.19
C ALA A 6 -4.51 9.74 -2.71
N TYR A 7 -3.52 10.36 -2.08
CA TYR A 7 -3.55 10.76 -0.68
C TYR A 7 -3.41 12.27 -0.57
N ARG A 8 -4.16 12.89 0.34
CA ARG A 8 -3.98 14.32 0.64
C ARG A 8 -2.70 14.51 1.45
N LEU A 9 -1.82 15.43 1.04
CA LEU A 9 -0.58 15.72 1.78
C LEU A 9 -0.80 16.14 3.23
N ARG A 10 -1.98 16.70 3.55
CA ARG A 10 -2.36 17.05 4.93
C ARG A 10 -2.39 15.85 5.88
N LEU A 11 -2.49 14.62 5.36
CA LEU A 11 -2.41 13.39 6.17
C LEU A 11 -1.06 13.30 6.90
N PHE A 12 0.03 13.72 6.26
CA PHE A 12 1.38 13.65 6.85
C PHE A 12 1.64 14.74 7.90
N ARG A 13 0.66 15.60 8.18
CA ARG A 13 0.72 16.53 9.33
C ARG A 13 0.16 15.91 10.60
N ASP A 14 -0.50 14.75 10.50
CA ASP A 14 -1.00 14.02 11.66
C ASP A 14 0.15 13.22 12.28
N GLU A 15 0.51 13.54 13.53
CA GLU A 15 1.59 12.89 14.27
C GLU A 15 1.40 11.37 14.42
N ARG A 16 0.17 10.86 14.25
CA ARG A 16 -0.14 9.42 14.28
C ARG A 16 0.29 8.69 13.01
N ILE A 17 0.68 9.43 11.96
CA ILE A 17 1.18 8.92 10.67
C ILE A 17 2.64 9.34 10.54
N ASP A 18 3.55 8.44 10.92
CA ASP A 18 4.99 8.65 10.76
C ASP A 18 5.51 7.82 9.60
N VAL A 19 5.89 8.52 8.53
CA VAL A 19 6.36 7.95 7.27
C VAL A 19 7.88 7.87 7.15
N TRP A 20 8.62 8.46 8.09
CA TRP A 20 10.07 8.58 8.03
C TRP A 20 10.79 7.39 8.66
N ARG A 21 10.07 6.31 8.96
CA ARG A 21 10.61 5.13 9.61
C ARG A 21 11.38 4.27 8.60
N ASP A 22 12.57 3.82 8.99
CA ASP A 22 13.51 3.08 8.13
C ASP A 22 12.95 1.79 7.50
N TRP A 23 11.86 1.24 8.06
CA TRP A 23 11.22 0.01 7.55
C TRP A 23 10.15 0.27 6.47
N LEU A 24 9.80 1.54 6.20
CA LEU A 24 8.80 1.96 5.22
C LEU A 24 9.40 2.27 3.83
N ASP A 25 10.42 1.53 3.40
CA ASP A 25 11.19 1.88 2.20
C ASP A 25 10.57 1.34 0.88
N ARG A 26 9.56 0.47 0.94
CA ARG A 26 9.01 -0.20 -0.27
C ARG A 26 7.48 -0.46 -0.16
N TYR A 27 7.01 -1.68 -0.47
CA TYR A 27 5.58 -2.04 -0.51
C TYR A 27 4.86 -1.85 0.84
N GLU A 28 5.62 -1.86 1.92
CA GLU A 28 5.18 -1.63 3.28
C GLU A 28 4.61 -0.21 3.45
N PHE A 29 5.17 0.79 2.75
CA PHE A 29 4.74 2.18 2.82
C PHE A 29 3.26 2.34 2.43
N GLU A 30 2.91 1.81 1.25
CA GLU A 30 1.57 1.94 0.70
C GLU A 30 0.54 1.23 1.60
N SER A 31 0.91 0.07 2.13
CA SER A 31 0.09 -0.73 3.03
C SER A 31 -0.10 -0.06 4.39
N TYR A 32 0.97 0.50 4.97
CA TYR A 32 0.94 1.26 6.22
C TYR A 32 0.04 2.49 6.10
N LEU A 33 0.25 3.30 5.06
CA LEU A 33 -0.51 4.52 4.86
C LEU A 33 -2.00 4.23 4.66
N HIS A 34 -2.33 3.20 3.88
CA HIS A 34 -3.71 2.77 3.68
C HIS A 34 -4.36 2.28 4.99
N CYS A 35 -3.65 1.46 5.78
CA CYS A 35 -4.14 0.99 7.07
C CYS A 35 -4.37 2.16 8.04
N LYS A 36 -3.45 3.13 8.11
CA LYS A 36 -3.57 4.33 8.94
C LYS A 36 -4.74 5.21 8.51
N VAL A 37 -4.93 5.44 7.23
CA VAL A 37 -6.06 6.22 6.70
C VAL A 37 -7.40 5.61 7.11
N LEU A 38 -7.53 4.29 7.01
CA LEU A 38 -8.74 3.57 7.41
C LEU A 38 -8.94 3.56 8.94
N THR A 39 -7.90 3.23 9.70
CA THR A 39 -7.98 3.12 11.18
C THR A 39 -8.19 4.46 11.87
N LEU A 40 -7.67 5.56 11.31
CA LEU A 40 -7.85 6.91 11.84
C LEU A 40 -9.16 7.57 11.38
N GLY A 41 -10.00 6.86 10.60
CA GLY A 41 -11.34 7.32 10.22
C GLY A 41 -11.35 8.45 9.19
N TYR A 42 -10.32 8.57 8.36
CA TYR A 42 -10.33 9.55 7.27
C TYR A 42 -11.36 9.18 6.19
N ARG A 43 -11.82 10.20 5.46
CA ARG A 43 -12.73 10.00 4.33
C ARG A 43 -12.00 9.27 3.18
N VAL A 44 -12.53 8.11 2.81
CA VAL A 44 -12.04 7.29 1.69
C VAL A 44 -13.16 7.16 0.65
N THR A 45 -12.79 7.18 -0.62
CA THR A 45 -13.69 6.94 -1.74
C THR A 45 -12.99 6.06 -2.76
N GLU A 46 -13.73 5.12 -3.34
CA GLU A 46 -13.25 4.27 -4.42
C GLU A 46 -13.79 4.81 -5.74
N VAL A 47 -12.90 4.99 -6.72
CA VAL A 47 -13.25 5.48 -8.04
C VAL A 47 -12.98 4.36 -9.05
N PRO A 48 -13.97 3.97 -9.88
CA PRO A 48 -13.76 2.94 -10.88
C PRO A 48 -12.73 3.40 -11.90
N VAL A 49 -11.73 2.56 -12.17
CA VAL A 49 -10.68 2.83 -13.15
C VAL A 49 -10.58 1.67 -14.14
N SER A 50 -10.60 2.00 -15.43
CA SER A 50 -10.40 1.02 -16.51
C SER A 50 -8.98 1.15 -17.04
N LYS A 51 -8.27 0.02 -17.15
CA LYS A 51 -6.95 -0.04 -17.78
C LYS A 51 -7.04 -0.86 -19.05
N THR A 52 -7.05 -0.17 -20.19
CA THR A 52 -7.01 -0.81 -21.50
C THR A 52 -5.58 -1.20 -21.80
N TYR A 53 -5.30 -2.50 -21.73
CA TYR A 53 -4.02 -3.03 -22.19
C TYR A 53 -4.07 -3.26 -23.70
N PRO A 54 -3.00 -2.93 -24.45
CA PRO A 54 -2.91 -3.35 -25.84
C PRO A 54 -2.92 -4.88 -25.92
N SER A 55 -3.48 -5.41 -27.01
CA SER A 55 -3.51 -6.84 -27.34
C SER A 55 -2.15 -7.50 -27.02
N PRO A 56 -2.13 -8.62 -26.28
CA PRO A 56 -0.88 -9.24 -25.85
C PRO A 56 -0.11 -9.73 -27.08
N ARG A 57 1.05 -9.14 -27.35
CA ARG A 57 2.09 -9.85 -28.12
C ARG A 57 2.51 -11.07 -27.28
N ARG A 58 2.51 -12.26 -27.88
CA ARG A 58 2.88 -13.54 -27.24
C ARG A 58 4.09 -13.37 -26.31
N GLY A 59 3.95 -13.76 -25.04
CA GLY A 59 5.08 -14.06 -24.16
C GLY A 59 5.34 -13.13 -22.97
N LEU A 60 4.65 -11.99 -22.82
CA LEU A 60 4.89 -11.10 -21.67
C LEU A 60 3.99 -11.48 -20.48
N ARG A 61 4.48 -12.39 -19.62
CA ARG A 61 3.91 -12.64 -18.28
C ARG A 61 4.17 -11.41 -17.40
N TYR A 62 3.19 -10.51 -17.32
CA TYR A 62 3.20 -9.34 -16.44
C TYR A 62 2.91 -9.71 -14.97
N SER A 63 3.75 -10.54 -14.36
CA SER A 63 3.76 -10.68 -12.90
C SER A 63 5.13 -10.34 -12.36
N HIS A 64 5.35 -9.06 -12.10
CA HIS A 64 6.54 -8.55 -11.39
C HIS A 64 6.56 -8.92 -9.90
N ILE A 65 5.50 -9.56 -9.40
CA ILE A 65 5.36 -9.95 -7.98
C ILE A 65 6.00 -11.32 -7.81
N ARG A 66 7.01 -11.39 -6.93
CA ARG A 66 7.64 -12.65 -6.52
C ARG A 66 6.74 -13.32 -5.46
N PRO A 67 6.22 -14.53 -5.74
CA PRO A 67 5.41 -15.24 -4.76
C PRO A 67 6.19 -15.47 -3.46
N VAL A 68 5.47 -15.54 -2.33
CA VAL A 68 6.00 -15.70 -0.96
C VAL A 68 6.68 -14.44 -0.39
N VAL A 69 7.71 -13.90 -1.05
CA VAL A 69 8.47 -12.75 -0.53
C VAL A 69 7.61 -11.49 -0.50
N ASP A 70 6.98 -11.14 -1.62
CA ASP A 70 6.19 -9.90 -1.70
C ASP A 70 4.87 -10.03 -0.92
N TRP A 71 4.34 -11.25 -0.74
CA TRP A 71 3.13 -11.49 0.07
C TRP A 71 3.36 -11.24 1.56
N TRP A 72 4.49 -11.71 2.09
CA TRP A 72 4.85 -11.46 3.49
C TRP A 72 5.02 -9.96 3.76
N ARG A 73 5.54 -9.19 2.79
CA ARG A 73 5.72 -7.74 2.90
C ARG A 73 4.40 -6.95 2.84
N ILE A 74 3.40 -7.48 2.15
CA ILE A 74 2.04 -6.92 2.14
C ILE A 74 1.33 -7.18 3.47
N LEU A 75 1.55 -8.35 4.08
CA LEU A 75 0.92 -8.74 5.35
C LEU A 75 1.65 -8.27 6.61
N SER A 76 2.96 -8.03 6.55
CA SER A 76 3.75 -7.65 7.72
C SER A 76 3.26 -6.39 8.45
N PRO A 77 2.76 -5.32 7.79
CA PRO A 77 2.31 -4.12 8.50
C PRO A 77 1.09 -4.41 9.36
N TRP A 78 0.19 -5.29 8.91
CA TRP A 78 -1.01 -5.67 9.65
C TRP A 78 -0.69 -6.44 10.93
N VAL A 79 0.29 -7.35 10.86
CA VAL A 79 0.75 -8.15 11.99
C VAL A 79 1.53 -7.28 12.97
N MET A 80 2.43 -6.43 12.47
CA MET A 80 3.29 -5.58 13.31
C MET A 80 2.52 -4.45 14.00
N LEU A 81 1.54 -3.84 13.34
CA LEU A 81 0.66 -2.82 13.95
C LEU A 81 -0.30 -3.44 14.99
N LYS A 82 -0.82 -4.65 14.76
CA LYS A 82 -1.68 -5.32 15.75
C LYS A 82 -0.92 -5.81 16.98
N LEU A 83 0.33 -6.24 16.82
CA LEU A 83 1.15 -6.76 17.92
C LEU A 83 1.85 -5.66 18.73
N GLY A 84 1.79 -4.39 18.31
CA GLY A 84 2.43 -3.28 19.02
C GLY A 84 3.96 -3.36 19.08
N LEU A 85 4.57 -4.27 18.31
CA LEU A 85 6.00 -4.59 18.35
C LEU A 85 6.89 -3.52 17.71
N ARG A 86 6.31 -2.64 16.89
CA ARG A 86 6.97 -1.42 16.41
C ARG A 86 5.98 -0.28 16.42
N ARG A 87 6.19 0.65 17.35
CA ARG A 87 5.52 1.94 17.39
C ARG A 87 6.10 2.84 16.33
#